data_AF-A0A166BK20-F1
#
_entry.id   AF-A0A166BK20-F1
#
_cell.length_a   1.000
_cell.length_b   1.000
_cell.length_c   1.000
_cell.angle_alpha   90.00
_cell.angle_beta   90.00
_cell.angle_gamma   90.00
#
_symmetry.space_group_name_H-M   'P 1'
#
loop_
_entity.id
_entity.type
_entity.pdbx_description
1 polymer ?
#
loop_
_entity_poly.entity_id
_entity_poly.type
_entity_poly.pdbx_seq_one_letter_code
_entity_poly.pdbx_strand_id
1 'polypeptide(L)'
;MSSSKNTCNNPRAILPEDAVLTSAEERKFNRLSSVMEQFHNHFRHEFNDIYDLADGKFERRGMSLSMYLAQIVSFKRHLEGHHGIEEAYIFPRLAMRMKEFDDDEKHKNSHKGIHDGLDKLSELIHKWRLDASSYSPTELRACLDTWRDVLFRHLDEEVVDLKGSNMRKYWSLEEMDQFMV
;
A
#
# COMPACT_ATOMS: atom_id res chain seq x y z
N MET A 1 5.23 -48.85 -24.18
CA MET A 1 5.56 -47.51 -24.72
C MET A 1 4.27 -46.77 -24.95
N SER A 2 4.03 -45.68 -24.22
CA SER A 2 3.25 -44.50 -24.65
C SER A 2 3.15 -43.54 -23.47
N SER A 3 4.17 -42.68 -23.34
CA SER A 3 4.08 -41.48 -22.52
C SER A 3 3.27 -40.45 -23.29
N SER A 4 2.08 -40.14 -22.80
CA SER A 4 1.29 -39.00 -23.25
C SER A 4 2.02 -37.73 -22.78
N LYS A 5 2.59 -36.98 -23.73
CA LYS A 5 3.17 -35.67 -23.45
C LYS A 5 2.04 -34.70 -23.18
N ASN A 6 1.92 -34.32 -21.92
CA ASN A 6 1.17 -33.18 -21.44
C ASN A 6 1.61 -31.94 -22.23
N THR A 7 0.72 -31.36 -23.02
CA THR A 7 0.99 -30.14 -23.79
C THR A 7 1.01 -28.96 -22.84
N CYS A 8 2.22 -28.53 -22.48
CA CYS A 8 2.49 -27.33 -21.70
C CYS A 8 1.80 -26.09 -22.28
N ASN A 9 1.20 -25.33 -21.36
CA ASN A 9 0.72 -23.96 -21.49
C ASN A 9 1.61 -23.10 -22.40
N ASN A 10 1.04 -22.60 -23.48
CA ASN A 10 1.61 -21.50 -24.24
C ASN A 10 1.23 -20.19 -23.54
N PRO A 11 2.16 -19.39 -22.99
CA PRO A 11 1.81 -18.07 -22.47
C PRO A 11 1.31 -17.20 -23.62
N ARG A 12 0.05 -16.75 -23.53
CA ARG A 12 -0.58 -15.90 -24.55
C ARG A 12 0.26 -14.62 -24.71
N ALA A 13 0.52 -14.24 -25.96
CA ALA A 13 1.52 -13.21 -26.28
C ALA A 13 1.17 -11.84 -25.67
N ILE A 14 2.19 -11.17 -25.11
CA ILE A 14 2.13 -9.77 -24.71
C ILE A 14 1.89 -8.92 -25.96
N LEU A 15 1.01 -7.92 -25.86
CA LEU A 15 0.74 -7.00 -26.96
C LEU A 15 2.00 -6.20 -27.31
N PRO A 16 2.25 -5.89 -28.60
CA PRO A 16 3.33 -4.99 -29.00
C PRO A 16 3.29 -3.67 -28.21
N GLU A 17 4.47 -3.09 -27.94
CA GLU A 17 4.57 -1.86 -27.15
C GLU A 17 3.92 -0.64 -27.84
N ASP A 18 3.87 -0.65 -29.17
CA ASP A 18 3.22 0.35 -30.02
C ASP A 18 1.74 0.05 -30.31
N ALA A 19 1.19 -1.06 -29.78
CA ALA A 19 -0.21 -1.38 -29.96
C ALA A 19 -1.09 -0.28 -29.36
N VAL A 20 -2.02 0.22 -30.18
CA VAL A 20 -3.07 1.16 -29.76
C VAL A 20 -4.13 0.38 -28.99
N LEU A 21 -4.29 0.70 -27.72
CA LEU A 21 -5.28 0.07 -26.84
C LEU A 21 -6.65 0.74 -27.03
N THR A 22 -7.70 -0.06 -26.98
CA THR A 22 -9.05 0.46 -26.77
C THR A 22 -9.18 1.00 -25.35
N SER A 23 -10.12 1.92 -25.11
CA SER A 23 -10.36 2.45 -23.76
C SER A 23 -10.74 1.38 -22.73
N ALA A 24 -11.32 0.25 -23.17
CA ALA A 24 -11.61 -0.87 -22.27
C ALA A 24 -10.33 -1.58 -21.81
N GLU A 25 -9.38 -1.75 -22.72
CA GLU A 25 -8.08 -2.36 -22.43
C GLU A 25 -7.22 -1.46 -21.56
N GLU A 26 -7.19 -0.15 -21.85
CA GLU A 26 -6.53 0.84 -21.01
C GLU A 26 -7.06 0.81 -19.58
N ARG A 27 -8.39 0.76 -19.39
CA ARG A 27 -9.00 0.63 -18.06
C ARG A 27 -8.60 -0.66 -17.38
N LYS A 28 -8.55 -1.78 -18.11
CA LYS A 28 -8.18 -3.08 -17.53
C LYS A 28 -6.73 -3.08 -17.04
N PHE A 29 -5.81 -2.55 -17.84
CA PHE A 29 -4.40 -2.43 -17.44
C PHE A 29 -4.18 -1.48 -16.26
N ASN A 30 -4.93 -0.36 -16.20
CA ASN A 30 -4.79 0.63 -15.13
C ASN A 30 -5.60 0.31 -13.86
N ARG A 31 -6.44 -0.73 -13.87
CA ARG A 31 -7.36 -1.01 -12.75
C ARG A 31 -6.62 -1.13 -11.42
N LEU A 32 -5.54 -1.89 -11.38
CA LEU A 32 -4.77 -2.11 -10.15
C LEU A 32 -4.18 -0.79 -9.62
N SER A 33 -3.48 -0.02 -10.46
CA SER A 33 -2.95 1.30 -10.06
C SER A 33 -4.04 2.26 -9.60
N SER A 34 -5.23 2.23 -10.23
CA SER A 34 -6.33 3.11 -9.84
C SER A 34 -6.98 2.72 -8.52
N VAL A 35 -7.01 1.42 -8.18
CA VAL A 35 -7.45 0.96 -6.84
C VAL A 35 -6.41 1.34 -5.79
N MET A 36 -5.12 1.10 -6.07
CA MET A 36 -4.02 1.48 -5.16
C MET A 36 -4.03 2.98 -4.89
N GLU A 37 -4.14 3.81 -5.92
CA GLU A 37 -4.19 5.26 -5.76
C GLU A 37 -5.36 5.73 -4.87
N GLN A 38 -6.51 5.05 -4.90
CA GLN A 38 -7.63 5.37 -4.00
C GLN A 38 -7.29 5.08 -2.54
N PHE A 39 -6.78 3.88 -2.22
CA PHE A 39 -6.33 3.54 -0.87
C PHE A 39 -5.20 4.45 -0.41
N HIS A 40 -4.21 4.69 -1.27
CA HIS A 40 -3.03 5.50 -0.95
C HIS A 40 -3.40 6.95 -0.67
N ASN A 41 -4.32 7.53 -1.44
CA ASN A 41 -4.81 8.88 -1.17
C ASN A 41 -5.59 8.95 0.15
N HIS A 42 -6.34 7.90 0.50
CA HIS A 42 -6.98 7.82 1.82
C HIS A 42 -5.94 7.80 2.95
N PHE A 43 -4.90 6.97 2.85
CA PHE A 43 -3.83 6.93 3.85
C PHE A 43 -3.05 8.23 3.98
N ARG A 44 -2.77 8.92 2.86
CA ARG A 44 -2.15 10.26 2.88
C ARG A 44 -3.02 11.25 3.65
N HIS A 45 -4.33 11.20 3.42
CA HIS A 45 -5.26 12.08 4.11
C HIS A 45 -5.29 11.77 5.61
N GLU A 46 -5.48 10.51 6.00
CA GLU A 46 -5.49 10.10 7.42
C GLU A 46 -4.18 10.43 8.13
N PHE A 47 -3.02 10.14 7.53
CA PHE A 47 -1.72 10.44 8.11
C PHE A 47 -1.56 11.94 8.39
N ASN A 48 -1.86 12.79 7.40
CA ASN A 48 -1.73 14.24 7.56
C ASN A 48 -2.75 14.78 8.57
N ASP A 49 -3.98 14.29 8.58
CA ASP A 49 -4.99 14.68 9.57
C ASP A 49 -4.55 14.30 10.99
N ILE A 50 -3.98 13.10 11.19
CA ILE A 50 -3.40 12.71 12.47
C ILE A 50 -2.28 13.67 12.86
N TYR A 51 -1.32 13.92 11.96
CA TYR A 51 -0.19 14.80 12.22
C TYR A 51 -0.60 16.24 12.60
N ASP A 52 -1.56 16.80 11.85
CA ASP A 52 -2.02 18.17 12.01
C ASP A 52 -2.83 18.37 13.30
N LEU A 53 -3.60 17.36 13.70
CA LEU A 53 -4.43 17.40 14.90
C LEU A 53 -3.68 17.10 16.19
N ALA A 54 -2.45 16.59 16.11
CA ALA A 54 -1.68 16.11 17.25
C ALA A 54 -1.55 17.13 18.40
N ASP A 55 -1.53 18.42 18.11
CA ASP A 55 -1.39 19.51 19.09
C ASP A 55 -2.69 19.91 19.82
N GLY A 56 -3.67 19.01 19.88
CA GLY A 56 -4.95 19.23 20.57
C GLY A 56 -6.04 19.85 19.68
N LYS A 57 -5.74 20.17 18.41
CA LYS A 57 -6.77 20.66 17.47
C LYS A 57 -7.90 19.66 17.24
N PHE A 58 -7.72 18.38 17.57
CA PHE A 58 -8.83 17.40 17.59
C PHE A 58 -10.00 17.83 18.48
N GLU A 59 -9.75 18.59 19.56
CA GLU A 59 -10.82 19.12 20.43
C GLU A 59 -11.72 20.12 19.71
N ARG A 60 -11.14 20.92 18.81
CA ARG A 60 -11.90 21.88 17.98
C ARG A 60 -12.80 21.17 16.97
N ARG A 61 -12.48 19.91 16.64
CA ARG A 61 -13.33 19.02 15.84
C ARG A 61 -14.33 18.23 16.72
N GLY A 62 -14.45 18.56 18.01
CA GLY A 62 -15.37 17.91 18.95
C GLY A 62 -14.91 16.54 19.43
N MET A 63 -13.63 16.18 19.25
CA MET A 63 -13.09 14.90 19.67
C MET A 63 -12.45 14.99 21.05
N SER A 64 -12.66 13.98 21.89
CA SER A 64 -11.81 13.75 23.06
C SER A 64 -10.48 13.11 22.64
N LEU A 65 -9.47 13.14 23.53
CA LEU A 65 -8.22 12.41 23.30
C LEU A 65 -8.46 10.93 23.02
N SER A 66 -9.41 10.28 23.73
CA SER A 66 -9.73 8.87 23.50
C SER A 66 -10.26 8.62 22.08
N MET A 67 -11.13 9.50 21.57
CA MET A 67 -11.63 9.42 20.19
C MET A 67 -10.51 9.64 19.18
N TYR A 68 -9.63 10.61 19.43
CA TYR A 68 -8.48 10.87 18.58
C TYR A 68 -7.51 9.68 18.55
N LEU A 69 -7.16 9.09 19.71
CA LEU A 69 -6.35 7.87 19.75
C LEU A 69 -7.04 6.69 19.06
N ALA A 70 -8.37 6.58 19.12
CA ALA A 70 -9.11 5.56 18.38
C ALA A 70 -9.02 5.74 16.86
N GLN A 71 -9.01 6.98 16.37
CA GLN A 71 -8.77 7.29 14.96
C GLN A 71 -7.39 6.81 14.51
N ILE A 72 -6.34 7.08 15.30
CA ILE A 72 -4.97 6.62 14.99
C ILE A 72 -4.89 5.09 14.94
N VAL A 73 -5.56 4.39 15.86
CA VAL A 73 -5.66 2.92 15.83
C VAL A 73 -6.37 2.41 14.58
N SER A 74 -7.41 3.11 14.12
CA SER A 74 -8.12 2.74 12.89
C SER A 74 -7.21 2.86 11.66
N PHE A 75 -6.51 4.00 11.53
CA PHE A 75 -5.53 4.22 10.46
C PHE A 75 -4.45 3.13 10.46
N LYS A 76 -3.84 2.85 11.62
CA LYS A 76 -2.85 1.77 11.78
C LYS A 76 -3.39 0.44 11.26
N ARG A 77 -4.56 0.01 11.74
CA ARG A 77 -5.17 -1.27 11.36
C ARG A 77 -5.46 -1.35 9.87
N HIS A 78 -5.93 -0.26 9.25
CA HIS A 78 -6.23 -0.24 7.82
C HIS A 78 -4.95 -0.31 6.98
N LEU A 79 -3.91 0.42 7.37
CA LEU A 79 -2.62 0.40 6.67
C LEU A 79 -1.94 -0.97 6.79
N GLU A 80 -1.95 -1.59 7.97
CA GLU A 80 -1.43 -2.95 8.16
C GLU A 80 -2.22 -3.98 7.34
N GLY A 81 -3.55 -3.88 7.32
CA GLY A 81 -4.39 -4.77 6.53
C GLY A 81 -4.14 -4.64 5.02
N HIS A 82 -3.96 -3.41 4.54
CA HIS A 82 -3.63 -3.10 3.15
C HIS A 82 -2.30 -3.74 2.73
N HIS A 83 -1.21 -3.42 3.44
CA HIS A 83 0.10 -4.02 3.17
C HIS A 83 0.10 -5.54 3.36
N GLY A 84 -0.65 -6.05 4.34
CA GLY A 84 -0.78 -7.49 4.58
C GLY A 84 -1.43 -8.23 3.41
N ILE A 85 -2.43 -7.62 2.75
CA ILE A 85 -3.04 -8.19 1.54
C ILE A 85 -2.05 -8.17 0.37
N GLU A 86 -1.33 -7.06 0.20
CA GLU A 86 -0.32 -6.93 -0.84
C GLU A 86 0.77 -7.98 -0.71
N GLU A 87 1.38 -8.09 0.47
CA GLU A 87 2.45 -9.05 0.76
C GLU A 87 1.99 -10.50 0.63
N ALA A 88 0.76 -10.82 1.04
CA ALA A 88 0.24 -12.18 0.99
C ALA A 88 -0.22 -12.62 -0.40
N TYR A 89 -0.77 -11.70 -1.21
CA TYR A 89 -1.52 -12.10 -2.41
C TYR A 89 -1.14 -11.38 -3.70
N ILE A 90 -0.66 -10.13 -3.63
CA ILE A 90 -0.41 -9.30 -4.81
C ILE A 90 1.07 -9.34 -5.18
N PHE A 91 1.96 -8.98 -4.25
CA PHE A 91 3.41 -8.90 -4.49
C PHE A 91 4.01 -10.23 -4.95
N PRO A 92 3.65 -11.39 -4.36
CA PRO A 92 4.19 -12.67 -4.82
C PRO A 92 3.88 -12.96 -6.30
N ARG A 93 2.73 -12.48 -6.81
CA ARG A 93 2.36 -12.64 -8.23
C ARG A 93 3.14 -11.67 -9.11
N LEU A 94 3.23 -10.41 -8.70
CA LEU A 94 3.98 -9.38 -9.45
C LEU A 94 5.47 -9.75 -9.54
N ALA A 95 6.06 -10.23 -8.45
CA ALA A 95 7.46 -10.64 -8.35
C ALA A 95 7.87 -11.71 -9.38
N MET A 96 6.91 -12.50 -9.89
CA MET A 96 7.19 -13.47 -10.96
C MET A 96 7.77 -12.83 -12.23
N ARG A 97 7.51 -11.53 -12.48
CA ARG A 97 7.95 -10.81 -13.68
C ARG A 97 8.49 -9.41 -13.42
N MET A 98 8.23 -8.83 -12.26
CA MET A 98 8.56 -7.45 -11.90
C MET A 98 9.42 -7.45 -10.64
N LYS A 99 10.74 -7.30 -10.82
CA LYS A 99 11.74 -7.47 -9.75
C LYS A 99 11.53 -6.51 -8.57
N GLU A 100 10.96 -5.33 -8.80
CA GLU A 100 10.69 -4.33 -7.76
C GLU A 100 9.73 -4.83 -6.65
N PHE A 101 9.01 -5.92 -6.89
CA PHE A 101 8.09 -6.57 -5.94
C PHE A 101 8.66 -7.84 -5.30
N ASP A 102 9.90 -8.24 -5.63
CA ASP A 102 10.54 -9.44 -5.08
C ASP A 102 10.87 -9.29 -3.57
N ASP A 103 11.28 -10.39 -2.95
CA ASP A 103 11.80 -10.39 -1.59
C ASP A 103 13.03 -9.47 -1.47
N ASP A 104 13.11 -8.73 -0.36
CA ASP A 104 14.19 -7.76 -0.08
C ASP A 104 14.37 -6.66 -1.13
N GLU A 105 13.36 -6.41 -1.97
CA GLU A 105 13.35 -5.35 -2.97
C GLU A 105 12.51 -4.13 -2.54
N LYS A 106 12.52 -3.11 -3.39
CA LYS A 106 11.96 -1.76 -3.18
C LYS A 106 10.69 -1.69 -2.33
N HIS A 107 9.62 -2.39 -2.73
CA HIS A 107 8.31 -2.26 -2.07
C HIS A 107 8.26 -2.95 -0.72
N LYS A 108 8.76 -4.20 -0.62
CA LYS A 108 8.82 -4.94 0.66
C LYS A 108 9.76 -4.29 1.68
N ASN A 109 10.88 -3.72 1.23
CA ASN A 109 11.75 -2.93 2.10
C ASN A 109 11.05 -1.68 2.64
N SER A 110 10.22 -1.04 1.80
CA SER A 110 9.43 0.11 2.25
C SER A 110 8.36 -0.33 3.26
N HIS A 111 7.65 -1.44 3.02
CA HIS A 111 6.71 -2.02 3.97
C HIS A 111 7.37 -2.30 5.33
N LYS A 112 8.56 -2.91 5.34
CA LYS A 112 9.31 -3.17 6.58
C LYS A 112 9.53 -1.90 7.40
N GLY A 113 10.01 -0.82 6.78
CA GLY A 113 10.19 0.45 7.47
C GLY A 113 8.89 1.07 7.97
N ILE A 114 7.78 0.85 7.26
CA ILE A 114 6.45 1.31 7.67
C ILE A 114 5.93 0.47 8.85
N HIS A 115 6.04 -0.86 8.80
CA HIS A 115 5.66 -1.76 9.90
C HIS A 115 6.43 -1.45 11.18
N ASP A 116 7.75 -1.23 11.08
CA ASP A 116 8.58 -0.80 12.22
C ASP A 116 8.08 0.54 12.83
N GLY A 117 7.56 1.45 11.99
CA GLY A 117 6.95 2.71 12.43
C GLY A 117 5.58 2.52 13.09
N LEU A 118 4.76 1.61 12.57
CA LEU A 118 3.44 1.27 13.09
C LEU A 118 3.52 0.55 14.44
N ASP A 119 4.54 -0.28 14.65
CA ASP A 119 4.82 -0.92 15.94
C ASP A 119 5.16 0.12 17.02
N LYS A 120 6.06 1.06 16.73
CA LYS A 120 6.40 2.17 17.65
C LYS A 120 5.18 3.05 17.95
N LEU A 121 4.35 3.31 16.94
CA LEU A 121 3.11 4.05 17.11
C LEU A 121 2.13 3.30 18.02
N SER A 122 2.05 1.97 17.90
CA SER A 122 1.27 1.10 18.77
C SER A 122 1.66 1.26 20.24
N GLU A 123 2.95 1.25 20.53
CA GLU A 123 3.49 1.40 21.88
C GLU A 123 3.11 2.75 22.50
N LEU A 124 3.23 3.84 21.73
CA LEU A 124 2.83 5.18 22.18
C LEU A 124 1.33 5.28 22.45
N ILE A 125 0.49 4.74 21.56
CA ILE A 125 -0.95 4.72 21.77
C ILE A 125 -1.29 3.93 23.04
N HIS A 126 -0.64 2.79 23.26
CA HIS A 126 -0.84 1.98 24.46
C HIS A 126 -0.47 2.77 25.72
N LYS A 127 0.69 3.43 25.73
CA LYS A 127 1.13 4.33 26.81
C LYS A 127 0.08 5.39 27.13
N TRP A 128 -0.42 6.13 26.13
CA TRP A 128 -1.39 7.22 26.35
C TRP A 128 -2.80 6.74 26.69
N ARG A 129 -3.15 5.50 26.35
CA ARG A 129 -4.39 4.88 26.83
C ARG A 129 -4.33 4.50 28.30
N LEU A 130 -3.15 4.14 28.81
CA LEU A 130 -2.94 3.86 30.24
C LEU A 130 -2.83 5.14 31.06
N ASP A 131 -2.15 6.16 30.53
CA ASP A 131 -2.02 7.47 31.15
C ASP A 131 -2.23 8.59 30.12
N ALA A 132 -3.47 9.07 30.05
CA ALA A 132 -3.85 10.16 29.15
C ALA A 132 -3.11 11.47 29.44
N SER A 133 -2.66 11.69 30.67
CA SER A 133 -1.92 12.91 31.04
C SER A 133 -0.51 12.95 30.47
N SER A 134 0.02 11.79 30.08
CA SER A 134 1.33 11.63 29.42
C SER A 134 1.30 11.86 27.90
N TYR A 135 0.14 12.19 27.32
CA TYR A 135 0.02 12.48 25.89
C TYR A 135 0.94 13.62 25.46
N SER A 136 1.72 13.39 24.41
CA SER A 136 2.69 14.34 23.90
C SER A 136 2.55 14.50 22.37
N PRO A 137 2.08 15.66 21.89
CA PRO A 137 2.05 15.98 20.46
C PRO A 137 3.43 15.84 19.80
N THR A 138 4.48 16.22 20.53
CA THR A 138 5.88 16.15 20.06
C THR A 138 6.33 14.70 19.89
N GLU A 139 6.01 13.82 20.84
CA GLU A 139 6.35 12.39 20.71
C GLU A 139 5.58 11.74 19.54
N LEU A 140 4.28 12.05 19.37
CA LEU A 140 3.49 11.54 18.26
C LEU A 140 4.07 11.96 16.91
N ARG A 141 4.32 13.26 16.71
CA ARG A 141 4.88 13.77 15.46
C ARG A 141 6.27 13.20 15.18
N ALA A 142 7.14 13.18 16.19
CA ALA A 142 8.46 12.58 16.05
C ALA A 142 8.39 11.10 15.63
N CYS A 143 7.45 10.32 16.20
CA CYS A 143 7.21 8.95 15.77
C CYS A 143 6.78 8.87 14.30
N LEU A 144 5.79 9.67 13.89
CA LEU A 144 5.29 9.72 12.51
C LEU A 144 6.38 10.13 11.52
N ASP A 145 7.22 11.11 11.88
CA ASP A 145 8.32 11.60 11.04
C ASP A 145 9.35 10.51 10.72
N THR A 146 9.56 9.52 11.62
CA THR A 146 10.54 8.45 11.38
C THR A 146 10.24 7.56 10.19
N TRP A 147 8.99 7.52 9.72
CA TRP A 147 8.56 6.65 8.62
C TRP A 147 7.70 7.37 7.58
N ARG A 148 7.44 8.68 7.74
CA ARG A 148 6.67 9.50 6.81
C ARG A 148 7.21 9.43 5.39
N ASP A 149 8.50 9.70 5.22
CA ASP A 149 9.12 9.76 3.89
C ASP A 149 9.10 8.40 3.20
N VAL A 150 9.31 7.32 3.96
CA VAL A 150 9.24 5.94 3.44
C VAL A 150 7.82 5.61 3.01
N LEU A 151 6.82 5.88 3.84
CA LEU A 151 5.40 5.69 3.49
C LEU A 151 5.07 6.49 2.23
N PHE A 152 5.30 7.80 2.24
CA PHE A 152 4.79 8.65 1.18
C PHE A 152 5.42 8.35 -0.16
N ARG A 153 6.73 8.05 -0.18
CA ARG A 153 7.45 7.63 -1.38
C ARG A 153 6.93 6.29 -1.89
N HIS A 154 6.76 5.29 -1.02
CA HIS A 154 6.25 3.98 -1.42
C HIS A 154 4.86 4.08 -2.06
N LEU A 155 3.94 4.82 -1.43
CA LEU A 155 2.60 5.04 -1.96
C LEU A 155 2.60 5.65 -3.38
N ASP A 156 3.57 6.49 -3.74
CA ASP A 156 3.70 7.06 -5.09
C ASP A 156 4.36 6.07 -6.06
N GLU A 157 5.47 5.48 -5.61
CA GLU A 157 6.29 4.57 -6.39
C GLU A 157 5.52 3.33 -6.84
N GLU A 158 4.73 2.76 -5.95
CA GLU A 158 3.91 1.59 -6.25
C GLU A 158 2.85 1.91 -7.30
N VAL A 159 2.13 3.03 -7.16
CA VAL A 159 1.15 3.45 -8.17
C VAL A 159 1.80 3.58 -9.53
N VAL A 160 3.01 4.17 -9.61
CA VAL A 160 3.78 4.30 -10.85
C VAL A 160 4.16 2.95 -11.43
N ASP A 161 4.68 2.04 -10.62
CA ASP A 161 5.12 0.71 -11.06
C ASP A 161 3.92 -0.14 -11.53
N LEU A 162 2.74 0.07 -10.95
CA LEU A 162 1.49 -0.60 -11.30
C LEU A 162 0.69 0.06 -12.43
N LYS A 163 1.16 1.20 -12.99
CA LYS A 163 0.47 1.85 -14.12
C LYS A 163 0.35 0.90 -15.29
N GLY A 164 -0.75 1.00 -16.03
CA GLY A 164 -1.02 0.15 -17.18
C GLY A 164 0.09 0.18 -18.25
N SER A 165 0.75 1.33 -18.43
CA SER A 165 1.89 1.48 -19.34
C SER A 165 3.13 0.71 -18.89
N ASN A 166 3.32 0.45 -17.60
CA ASN A 166 4.38 -0.41 -17.09
C ASN A 166 3.94 -1.88 -17.06
N MET A 167 2.72 -2.15 -16.60
CA MET A 167 2.16 -3.50 -16.51
C MET A 167 2.13 -4.22 -17.87
N ARG A 168 1.80 -3.51 -18.97
CA ARG A 168 1.77 -4.08 -20.32
C ARG A 168 3.11 -4.60 -20.83
N LYS A 169 4.23 -4.22 -20.19
CA LYS A 169 5.57 -4.73 -20.53
C LYS A 169 5.77 -6.17 -20.07
N TYR A 170 5.02 -6.60 -19.05
CA TYR A 170 5.21 -7.88 -18.35
C TYR A 170 4.00 -8.80 -18.45
N TRP A 171 2.80 -8.24 -18.62
CA TRP A 171 1.54 -8.95 -18.51
C TRP A 171 0.68 -8.75 -19.76
N SER A 172 0.06 -9.83 -20.22
CA SER A 172 -0.98 -9.75 -21.25
C SER A 172 -2.29 -9.21 -20.66
N LEU A 173 -3.19 -8.71 -21.53
CA LEU A 173 -4.50 -8.20 -21.12
C LEU A 173 -5.35 -9.24 -20.37
N GLU A 174 -5.26 -10.51 -20.73
CA GLU A 174 -6.00 -11.60 -20.07
C GLU A 174 -5.44 -11.87 -18.67
N GLU A 175 -4.12 -11.84 -18.51
CA GLU A 175 -3.48 -12.08 -17.21
C GLU A 175 -3.78 -10.98 -16.19
N MET A 176 -4.20 -9.78 -16.63
CA MET A 176 -4.64 -8.73 -15.73
C MET A 176 -5.83 -9.12 -14.84
N ASP A 177 -6.62 -10.13 -15.23
CA ASP A 177 -7.71 -10.65 -14.39
C ASP A 177 -7.21 -11.31 -13.09
N GLN A 178 -5.93 -11.72 -13.05
CA GLN A 178 -5.33 -12.37 -11.88
C GLN A 178 -5.07 -11.41 -10.72
N PHE A 179 -5.09 -10.10 -10.99
CA PHE A 179 -4.88 -9.04 -10.00
C PHE A 179 -6.18 -8.34 -9.61
N MET A 180 -7.33 -8.88 -10.03
CA MET A 180 -8.63 -8.40 -9.60
C MET A 180 -8.92 -8.93 -8.19
N VAL A 181 -8.59 -8.11 -7.20
CA VAL A 181 -9.07 -8.27 -5.82
C VAL A 181 -10.47 -7.67 -5.69
#